data_AF-A0A7S2MDI0-F1
#
_entry.id   AF-A0A7S2MDI0-F1
#
_cell.length_a   1.000
_cell.length_b   1.000
_cell.length_c   1.000
_cell.angle_alpha   90.00
_cell.angle_beta   90.00
_cell.angle_gamma   90.00
#
_symmetry.space_group_name_H-M   'P 1'
#
loop_
_entity.id
_entity.type
_entity.pdbx_description
1 polymer ?
#
loop_
_entity_poly.entity_id
_entity_poly.type
_entity_poly.pdbx_seq_one_letter_code
_entity_poly.pdbx_strand_id
1 'polypeptide(L)'
;MPPLAMLSLAVHALQPSRLAPHVRARWGAGAADGPRYSLRCICTMMMDDAYSNFAPSEKQLQYAQRLAQRTGLDLPPEALSDKESCSAFIDEALSKSPPSANQVAYAKSLAQSACIELPEQVLRSAKSCSEFIDEIQQSGSTAGFAGGSAGGGAATSRLPTDKQIIFAASLARQQQIGLSHEVLSDRAAASSFIDSMLAGGGAPNANTPIADPSGLSLVSESAVAGQELQSTQEPLEPAPFDLPAAVADAGDGNQERSLFREGQIPF
;
A
#
# COMPACT_ATOMS: atom_id res chain seq x y z
N MET A 1 -17.16 25.93 49.58
CA MET A 1 -16.11 26.96 49.44
C MET A 1 -14.82 26.46 50.11
N PRO A 2 -13.99 25.65 49.42
CA PRO A 2 -12.64 25.32 49.89
C PRO A 2 -11.59 26.36 49.43
N PRO A 3 -10.52 26.61 50.21
CA PRO A 3 -9.55 27.68 49.97
C PRO A 3 -8.46 27.33 48.94
N LEU A 4 -8.15 28.31 48.09
CA LEU A 4 -7.11 28.37 47.07
C LEU A 4 -5.70 28.53 47.68
N ALA A 5 -5.06 27.45 48.15
CA ALA A 5 -3.69 27.56 48.70
C ALA A 5 -2.79 26.31 48.56
N MET A 6 -2.91 25.51 47.49
CA MET A 6 -2.04 24.33 47.28
C MET A 6 -1.62 24.14 45.82
N LEU A 7 -1.12 25.18 45.16
CA LEU A 7 -0.55 25.07 43.79
C LEU A 7 0.66 25.99 43.61
N SER A 8 1.60 25.99 44.56
CA SER A 8 2.82 26.80 44.44
C SER A 8 4.10 26.09 44.90
N LEU A 9 4.19 24.76 44.84
CA LEU A 9 5.43 24.05 45.20
C LEU A 9 5.65 22.74 44.43
N ALA A 10 5.71 22.81 43.10
CA ALA A 10 6.17 21.67 42.28
C ALA A 10 6.87 22.09 40.98
N VAL A 11 7.62 23.21 40.99
CA VAL A 11 8.53 23.59 39.90
C VAL A 11 9.86 23.99 40.52
N HIS A 12 10.61 23.04 41.07
CA HIS A 12 11.99 23.31 41.53
C HIS A 12 12.94 22.10 41.52
N ALA A 13 12.69 21.09 40.69
CA ALA A 13 13.62 19.95 40.58
C ALA A 13 13.84 19.53 39.13
N LEU A 14 14.45 20.40 38.32
CA LEU A 14 15.19 19.97 37.14
C LEU A 14 16.57 20.65 37.19
N GLN A 15 17.51 20.02 37.89
CA GLN A 15 18.90 20.47 37.91
C GLN A 15 19.55 20.20 36.54
N PRO A 16 20.15 21.20 35.88
CA PRO A 16 20.80 21.05 34.58
C PRO A 16 22.21 20.42 34.66
N SER A 17 22.44 19.51 35.60
CA SER A 17 23.74 18.86 35.85
C SER A 17 23.88 17.48 35.20
N ARG A 18 22.91 17.04 34.38
CA ARG A 18 22.94 15.75 33.63
C ARG A 18 22.90 15.89 32.10
N LEU A 19 23.29 17.04 31.55
CA LEU A 19 23.45 17.19 30.11
C LEU A 19 24.87 16.79 29.68
N ALA A 20 24.94 15.92 28.67
CA ALA A 20 26.18 15.36 28.14
C ALA A 20 27.12 16.44 27.55
N PRO A 21 28.45 16.27 27.64
CA PRO A 21 29.44 17.31 27.34
C PRO A 21 29.47 17.80 25.88
N HIS A 22 28.84 17.11 24.94
CA HIS A 22 28.84 17.51 23.52
C HIS A 22 27.80 18.60 23.18
N VAL A 23 26.80 18.85 24.03
CA VAL A 23 25.79 19.90 23.79
C VAL A 23 26.29 21.29 24.23
N ARG A 24 27.35 21.35 25.06
CA ARG A 24 27.88 22.60 25.62
C ARG A 24 28.75 23.42 24.64
N ALA A 25 29.14 22.85 23.51
CA ALA A 25 30.14 23.44 22.61
C ALA A 25 29.56 24.35 21.50
N ARG A 26 28.24 24.55 21.41
CA ARG A 26 27.61 25.33 20.33
C ARG A 26 26.85 26.57 20.81
N TRP A 27 27.22 27.13 21.97
CA TRP A 27 26.59 28.37 22.45
C TRP A 27 27.54 29.41 23.06
N GLY A 28 28.85 29.29 22.80
CA GLY A 28 29.83 30.24 23.29
C GLY A 28 30.55 30.98 22.17
N ALA A 29 30.42 32.31 22.18
CA ALA A 29 31.25 33.31 21.51
C ALA A 29 30.85 33.71 20.07
N GLY A 30 30.09 34.80 19.96
CA GLY A 30 30.04 35.60 18.74
C GLY A 30 28.95 36.67 18.73
N ALA A 31 29.38 37.93 18.62
CA ALA A 31 28.63 39.10 18.16
C ALA A 31 27.67 39.80 19.15
N ALA A 32 28.27 40.74 19.89
CA ALA A 32 27.61 41.94 20.37
C ALA A 32 27.38 42.91 19.19
N ASP A 33 26.28 42.76 18.46
CA ASP A 33 25.53 43.85 17.79
C ASP A 33 24.36 43.24 17.03
N GLY A 34 23.22 43.14 17.71
CA GLY A 34 21.96 42.66 17.14
C GLY A 34 20.88 43.75 17.30
N PRO A 35 19.93 43.88 16.35
CA PRO A 35 18.95 44.95 16.35
C PRO A 35 18.13 44.92 17.64
N ARG A 36 17.90 46.09 18.22
CA ARG A 36 16.98 46.29 19.35
C ARG A 36 15.54 46.03 18.89
N TYR A 37 15.17 44.76 18.76
CA TYR A 37 13.79 44.38 18.63
C TYR A 37 13.09 44.68 19.95
N SER A 38 12.13 45.61 19.88
CA SER A 38 11.25 45.98 20.98
C SER A 38 10.66 44.74 21.65
N LEU A 39 10.83 44.64 22.97
CA LEU A 39 10.24 43.60 23.83
C LEU A 39 8.70 43.54 23.80
N ARG A 40 8.05 44.44 23.05
CA ARG A 40 6.61 44.40 22.81
C ARG A 40 6.19 43.49 21.64
N CYS A 41 7.13 42.97 20.85
CA CYS A 41 6.84 42.07 19.72
C CYS A 41 7.20 40.60 19.93
N ILE A 42 7.72 40.19 21.09
CA ILE A 42 8.12 38.78 21.33
C ILE A 42 7.07 38.00 22.13
N CYS A 43 6.15 38.66 22.85
CA CYS A 43 5.14 37.97 23.66
C CYS A 43 3.97 37.35 22.86
N THR A 44 3.78 37.68 21.57
CA THR A 44 2.65 37.16 20.79
C THR A 44 3.00 35.95 19.92
N MET A 45 4.27 35.57 19.77
CA MET A 45 4.69 34.51 18.84
C MET A 45 5.09 33.17 19.48
N MET A 46 4.78 32.95 20.76
CA MET A 46 5.10 31.68 21.45
C MET A 46 3.88 30.94 22.02
N MET A 47 2.65 31.33 21.64
CA MET A 47 1.42 30.65 22.09
C MET A 47 0.60 30.00 20.97
N ASP A 48 0.94 30.21 19.69
CA ASP A 48 0.18 29.67 18.55
C ASP A 48 0.68 28.31 18.01
N ASP A 49 1.96 27.95 18.21
CA ASP A 49 2.50 26.66 17.73
C ASP A 49 2.04 25.45 18.56
N ALA A 50 1.71 25.65 19.85
CA ALA A 50 1.18 24.59 20.69
C ALA A 50 -0.33 24.36 20.44
N TYR A 51 -1.10 25.40 20.08
CA TYR A 51 -2.54 25.28 19.83
C TYR A 51 -2.86 24.71 18.43
N SER A 52 -1.96 24.90 17.46
CA SER A 52 -2.13 24.38 16.09
C SER A 52 -1.91 22.87 15.97
N ASN A 53 -1.36 22.20 17.00
CA ASN A 53 -1.12 20.76 16.98
C ASN A 53 -2.30 19.91 17.50
N PHE A 54 -3.28 20.54 18.16
CA PHE A 54 -4.48 19.86 18.67
C PHE A 54 -5.64 19.89 17.67
N ALA A 55 -5.66 20.87 16.75
CA ALA A 55 -6.70 20.93 15.74
C ALA A 55 -6.51 19.81 14.70
N PRO A 56 -7.58 19.07 14.33
CA PRO A 56 -7.52 18.09 13.26
C PRO A 56 -7.23 18.77 11.92
N SER A 57 -6.48 18.07 11.05
CA SER A 57 -6.25 18.57 9.69
C SER A 57 -7.56 18.65 8.92
N GLU A 58 -7.72 19.65 8.05
CA GLU A 58 -8.92 19.77 7.20
C GLU A 58 -9.19 18.50 6.37
N LYS A 59 -8.13 17.83 5.90
CA LYS A 59 -8.25 16.53 5.22
C LYS A 59 -8.82 15.44 6.13
N GLN A 60 -8.45 15.43 7.42
CA GLN A 60 -8.99 14.48 8.40
C GLN A 60 -10.47 14.77 8.66
N LEU A 61 -10.86 16.04 8.82
CA LEU A 61 -12.26 16.42 9.01
C LEU A 61 -13.14 16.04 7.82
N GLN A 62 -12.71 16.37 6.60
CA GLN A 62 -13.42 15.97 5.38
C GLN A 62 -13.55 14.45 5.27
N TYR A 63 -12.50 13.71 5.64
CA TYR A 63 -12.52 12.26 5.64
C TYR A 63 -13.49 11.69 6.68
N ALA A 64 -13.45 12.21 7.91
CA ALA A 64 -14.36 11.84 8.99
C ALA A 64 -15.82 12.11 8.62
N GLN A 65 -16.12 13.26 8.00
CA GLN A 65 -17.47 13.59 7.53
C GLN A 65 -17.97 12.64 6.44
N ARG A 66 -17.14 12.30 5.45
CA ARG A 66 -17.52 11.31 4.41
C ARG A 66 -17.76 9.93 5.03
N LEU A 67 -16.93 9.58 6.01
CA LEU A 67 -17.04 8.29 6.69
C LEU A 67 -18.32 8.22 7.52
N ALA A 68 -18.63 9.28 8.28
CA ALA A 68 -19.89 9.49 9.01
C ALA A 68 -21.12 9.31 8.10
N GLN A 69 -21.13 9.97 6.94
CA GLN A 69 -22.21 9.83 5.96
C GLN A 69 -22.36 8.41 5.42
N ARG A 70 -21.23 7.72 5.18
CA ARG A 70 -21.22 6.36 4.64
C ARG A 70 -21.65 5.31 5.67
N THR A 71 -21.30 5.51 6.94
CA THR A 71 -21.62 4.59 8.04
C THR A 71 -22.94 4.93 8.73
N GLY A 72 -23.49 6.12 8.49
CA GLY A 72 -24.67 6.63 9.20
C GLY A 72 -24.38 6.98 10.66
N LEU A 73 -23.13 7.27 11.02
CA LEU A 73 -22.73 7.69 12.36
C LEU A 73 -22.66 9.21 12.42
N ASP A 74 -23.10 9.80 13.53
CA ASP A 74 -22.97 11.23 13.77
C ASP A 74 -21.54 11.60 14.19
N LEU A 75 -21.01 12.68 13.62
CA LEU A 75 -19.67 13.19 13.95
C LEU A 75 -19.74 13.98 15.27
N PRO A 76 -19.03 13.56 16.35
CA PRO A 76 -19.09 14.27 17.62
C PRO A 76 -18.43 15.65 17.52
N PRO A 77 -18.92 16.65 18.28
CA PRO A 77 -18.38 18.02 18.22
C PRO A 77 -16.92 18.09 18.70
N GLU A 78 -16.52 17.19 19.60
CA GLU A 78 -15.14 17.03 20.07
C GLU A 78 -14.18 16.70 18.92
N ALA A 79 -14.61 15.88 17.95
CA ALA A 79 -13.82 15.49 16.78
C ALA A 79 -13.59 16.64 15.78
N LEU A 80 -14.32 17.76 15.92
CA LEU A 80 -14.09 18.97 15.13
C LEU A 80 -12.95 19.83 15.70
N SER A 81 -12.72 19.75 17.00
CA SER A 81 -11.80 20.62 17.73
C SER A 81 -10.51 19.92 18.11
N ASP A 82 -10.56 18.59 18.30
CA ASP A 82 -9.44 17.78 18.76
C ASP A 82 -9.07 16.67 17.75
N LYS A 83 -7.78 16.59 17.44
CA LYS A 83 -7.20 15.68 16.47
C LYS A 83 -7.23 14.23 16.93
N GLU A 84 -6.99 13.98 18.22
CA GLU A 84 -7.03 12.63 18.77
C GLU A 84 -8.46 12.07 18.73
N SER A 85 -9.43 12.90 19.13
CA SER A 85 -10.85 12.61 19.05
C SER A 85 -11.30 12.37 17.61
N CYS A 86 -10.81 13.17 16.66
CA CYS A 86 -11.08 12.96 15.22
C CYS A 86 -10.51 11.63 14.72
N SER A 87 -9.27 11.29 15.10
CA SER A 87 -8.65 10.03 14.71
C SER A 87 -9.38 8.83 15.30
N ALA A 88 -9.73 8.89 16.60
CA ALA A 88 -10.47 7.83 17.28
C ALA A 88 -11.83 7.59 16.61
N PHE A 89 -12.55 8.65 16.23
CA PHE A 89 -13.79 8.54 15.47
C PHE A 89 -13.56 7.87 14.10
N ILE A 90 -12.51 8.25 13.37
CA ILE A 90 -12.17 7.63 12.08
C ILE A 90 -11.92 6.14 12.24
N ASP A 91 -11.15 5.74 13.26
CA ASP A 91 -10.83 4.33 13.53
C ASP A 91 -12.08 3.52 13.90
N GLU A 92 -12.95 4.07 14.75
CA GLU A 92 -14.23 3.45 15.09
C GLU A 92 -15.14 3.31 13.86
N ALA A 93 -15.29 4.38 13.09
CA ALA A 93 -16.14 4.38 11.90
C ALA A 93 -15.58 3.47 10.79
N LEU A 94 -14.26 3.34 10.66
CA LEU A 94 -13.64 2.39 9.74
C LEU A 94 -13.94 0.94 10.14
N SER A 95 -13.91 0.63 11.44
CA SER A 95 -14.22 -0.70 11.96
C SER A 95 -15.65 -1.16 11.62
N LYS A 96 -16.60 -0.22 11.56
CA LYS A 96 -18.01 -0.47 11.24
C LYS A 96 -18.33 -0.30 9.75
N SER A 97 -17.40 0.24 8.96
CA SER A 97 -17.63 0.47 7.54
C SER A 97 -17.55 -0.85 6.77
N PRO A 98 -18.47 -1.07 5.81
CA PRO A 98 -18.40 -2.24 4.95
C PRO A 98 -17.13 -2.19 4.08
N PRO A 99 -16.54 -3.35 3.75
CA PRO A 99 -15.39 -3.43 2.87
C PRO A 99 -15.70 -2.86 1.49
N SER A 100 -14.68 -2.31 0.83
CA SER A 100 -14.82 -1.84 -0.56
C SER A 100 -15.12 -3.02 -1.51
N ALA A 101 -15.90 -2.78 -2.57
CA ALA A 101 -16.20 -3.80 -3.57
C ALA A 101 -14.93 -4.44 -4.16
N ASN A 102 -13.87 -3.64 -4.35
CA ASN A 102 -12.57 -4.13 -4.81
C ASN A 102 -11.88 -5.03 -3.77
N GLN A 103 -11.99 -4.70 -2.48
CA GLN A 103 -11.42 -5.53 -1.40
C GLN A 103 -12.16 -6.88 -1.34
N VAL A 104 -13.49 -6.87 -1.45
CA VAL A 104 -14.29 -8.10 -1.46
C VAL A 104 -13.96 -8.96 -2.68
N ALA A 105 -13.87 -8.37 -3.88
CA ALA A 105 -13.50 -9.10 -5.09
C ALA A 105 -12.10 -9.72 -4.97
N TYR A 106 -11.15 -8.97 -4.43
CA TYR A 106 -9.79 -9.46 -4.21
C TYR A 106 -9.74 -10.59 -3.17
N ALA A 107 -10.40 -10.41 -2.02
CA ALA A 107 -10.51 -11.44 -0.99
C ALA A 107 -11.14 -12.73 -1.53
N LYS A 108 -12.19 -12.63 -2.36
CA LYS A 108 -12.81 -13.79 -3.05
C LYS A 108 -11.82 -14.51 -3.96
N SER A 109 -11.04 -13.76 -4.77
CA SER A 109 -10.03 -14.37 -5.65
C SER A 109 -8.94 -15.11 -4.86
N LEU A 110 -8.49 -14.53 -3.74
CA LEU A 110 -7.51 -15.16 -2.85
C LEU A 110 -8.08 -16.43 -2.20
N ALA A 111 -9.30 -16.35 -1.65
CA ALA A 111 -9.99 -17.49 -1.07
C ALA A 111 -10.15 -18.63 -2.07
N GLN A 112 -10.55 -18.33 -3.32
CA GLN A 112 -10.65 -19.30 -4.40
C GLN A 112 -9.30 -19.93 -4.74
N SER A 113 -8.23 -19.13 -4.83
CA SER A 113 -6.88 -19.63 -5.12
C SER A 113 -6.30 -20.51 -4.01
N ALA A 114 -6.66 -20.22 -2.75
CA ALA A 114 -6.25 -20.99 -1.58
C ALA A 114 -7.19 -22.17 -1.29
N CYS A 115 -8.29 -22.32 -2.05
CA CYS A 115 -9.36 -23.29 -1.80
C CYS A 115 -9.97 -23.18 -0.38
N ILE A 116 -10.10 -21.95 0.14
CA ILE A 116 -10.69 -21.65 1.45
C ILE A 116 -12.06 -20.97 1.23
N GLU A 117 -13.05 -21.30 2.05
CA GLU A 117 -14.36 -20.64 2.02
C GLU A 117 -14.28 -19.24 2.65
N LEU A 118 -14.86 -18.23 1.99
CA LEU A 118 -14.82 -16.85 2.47
C LEU A 118 -15.82 -16.67 3.64
N PRO A 119 -15.36 -16.42 4.88
CA PRO A 119 -16.27 -16.32 6.00
C PRO A 119 -17.08 -15.01 5.94
N GLU A 120 -18.36 -15.03 6.34
CA GLU A 120 -19.24 -13.85 6.25
C GLU A 120 -18.73 -12.64 7.06
N GLN A 121 -18.00 -12.87 8.14
CA GLN A 121 -17.41 -11.81 8.96
C GLN A 121 -16.48 -10.88 8.17
N VAL A 122 -15.81 -11.41 7.13
CA VAL A 122 -14.96 -10.64 6.22
C VAL A 122 -15.79 -9.67 5.39
N LEU A 123 -17.04 -10.00 5.08
CA LEU A 123 -17.93 -9.15 4.29
C LEU A 123 -18.60 -8.04 5.12
N ARG A 124 -18.61 -8.16 6.45
CA ARG A 124 -19.27 -7.19 7.34
C ARG A 124 -18.40 -5.99 7.68
N SER A 125 -17.08 -6.15 7.71
CA SER A 125 -16.15 -5.07 8.10
C SER A 125 -14.94 -5.02 7.16
N ALA A 126 -14.58 -3.79 6.77
CA ALA A 126 -13.35 -3.52 6.02
C ALA A 126 -12.10 -4.02 6.75
N LYS A 127 -12.09 -3.95 8.09
CA LYS A 127 -10.95 -4.41 8.90
C LYS A 127 -10.78 -5.92 8.82
N SER A 128 -11.86 -6.67 9.05
CA SER A 128 -11.85 -8.13 8.95
C SER A 128 -11.50 -8.61 7.54
N CYS A 129 -11.92 -7.88 6.51
CA CYS A 129 -11.52 -8.18 5.13
C CYS A 129 -10.02 -8.01 4.88
N SER A 130 -9.43 -6.92 5.37
CA SER A 130 -7.99 -6.69 5.26
C SER A 130 -7.20 -7.74 6.02
N GLU A 131 -7.60 -8.06 7.26
CA GLU A 131 -6.94 -9.09 8.08
C GLU A 131 -6.94 -10.46 7.38
N PHE A 132 -8.06 -10.84 6.76
CA PHE A 132 -8.14 -12.09 5.98
C PHE A 132 -7.23 -12.09 4.74
N ILE A 133 -7.19 -10.97 4.02
CA ILE A 133 -6.29 -10.81 2.86
C ILE A 133 -4.83 -10.96 3.31
N ASP A 134 -4.45 -10.32 4.42
CA ASP A 134 -3.11 -10.38 4.97
C ASP A 134 -2.77 -11.80 5.46
N GLU A 135 -3.71 -12.50 6.09
CA GLU A 135 -3.55 -13.88 6.54
C GLU A 135 -3.34 -14.84 5.36
N ILE A 136 -4.10 -14.73 4.27
CA ILE A 136 -3.89 -15.58 3.09
C ILE A 136 -2.55 -15.26 2.41
N GLN A 137 -2.17 -13.99 2.32
CA GLN A 137 -0.87 -13.61 1.76
C GLN A 137 0.30 -14.11 2.61
N GLN A 138 0.17 -14.03 3.94
CA GLN A 138 1.17 -14.56 4.86
C GLN A 138 1.21 -16.07 4.82
N SER A 139 0.07 -16.76 4.87
CA SER A 139 0.01 -18.22 4.83
C SER A 139 0.56 -18.79 3.52
N GLY A 140 0.22 -18.19 2.37
CA GLY A 140 0.82 -18.51 1.07
C GLY A 140 2.33 -18.25 1.00
N SER A 141 2.85 -17.37 1.86
CA SER A 141 4.29 -17.12 2.02
C SER A 141 4.97 -18.05 3.04
N THR A 142 4.22 -18.58 4.02
CA THR A 142 4.77 -19.35 5.17
C THR A 142 5.03 -20.83 4.90
N ALA A 143 4.75 -21.36 3.71
CA ALA A 143 5.33 -22.63 3.28
C ALA A 143 6.87 -22.55 3.07
N GLY A 144 7.47 -21.37 3.24
CA GLY A 144 8.92 -21.19 3.29
C GLY A 144 9.35 -20.12 4.29
N PHE A 145 9.75 -20.58 5.47
CA PHE A 145 10.72 -19.93 6.36
C PHE A 145 10.18 -18.90 7.38
N ALA A 146 10.24 -19.32 8.65
CA ALA A 146 10.22 -18.45 9.80
C ALA A 146 11.43 -17.50 9.78
N GLY A 147 11.19 -16.19 9.87
CA GLY A 147 12.25 -15.20 10.05
C GLY A 147 11.82 -13.84 9.55
N GLY A 148 11.38 -12.97 10.47
CA GLY A 148 10.83 -11.67 10.13
C GLY A 148 11.83 -10.70 9.49
N SER A 149 11.30 -9.71 8.79
CA SER A 149 11.84 -8.34 8.82
C SER A 149 10.83 -7.41 8.15
N ALA A 150 10.45 -6.36 8.87
CA ALA A 150 9.69 -5.24 8.35
C ALA A 150 10.45 -4.57 7.19
N GLY A 151 9.72 -4.21 6.13
CA GLY A 151 10.18 -3.20 5.18
C GLY A 151 9.97 -3.55 3.70
N GLY A 152 8.79 -3.20 3.18
CA GLY A 152 8.69 -2.55 1.88
C GLY A 152 8.71 -3.41 0.61
N GLY A 153 7.53 -3.58 0.02
CA GLY A 153 7.37 -3.45 -1.43
C GLY A 153 7.48 -4.73 -2.27
N ALA A 154 6.32 -5.19 -2.74
CA ALA A 154 6.14 -5.94 -3.99
C ALA A 154 6.87 -7.30 -4.09
N ALA A 155 6.43 -8.27 -3.30
CA ALA A 155 6.65 -9.69 -3.59
C ALA A 155 5.68 -10.20 -4.68
N THR A 156 5.66 -9.56 -5.84
CA THR A 156 5.04 -10.16 -7.02
C THR A 156 6.01 -11.20 -7.55
N SER A 157 5.72 -12.48 -7.27
CA SER A 157 6.38 -13.69 -7.80
C SER A 157 7.90 -13.79 -7.61
N ARG A 158 8.39 -14.93 -7.12
CA ARG A 158 9.82 -15.28 -7.14
C ARG A 158 10.42 -15.26 -8.56
N LEU A 159 9.55 -15.33 -9.58
CA LEU A 159 9.94 -15.18 -10.97
C LEU A 159 10.26 -13.70 -11.30
N PRO A 160 11.32 -13.46 -12.09
CA PRO A 160 11.62 -12.12 -12.60
C PRO A 160 10.43 -11.59 -13.42
N THR A 161 10.15 -10.29 -13.30
CA THR A 161 9.08 -9.68 -14.11
C THR A 161 9.50 -9.61 -15.58
N ASP A 162 8.54 -9.71 -16.50
CA ASP A 162 8.80 -9.62 -17.95
C ASP A 162 9.64 -8.40 -18.34
N LYS A 163 9.37 -7.25 -17.70
CA LYS A 163 10.15 -6.03 -17.92
C LYS A 163 11.62 -6.19 -17.51
N GLN A 164 11.90 -6.86 -16.40
CA GLN A 164 13.27 -7.14 -15.96
C GLN A 164 13.96 -8.09 -16.95
N ILE A 165 13.28 -9.15 -17.42
CA ILE A 165 13.86 -10.10 -18.38
C ILE A 165 14.18 -9.41 -19.71
N ILE A 166 13.24 -8.66 -20.27
CA ILE A 166 13.43 -7.92 -21.54
C ILE A 166 14.59 -6.93 -21.40
N PHE A 167 14.66 -6.20 -20.29
CA PHE A 167 15.71 -5.23 -20.06
C PHE A 167 17.09 -5.89 -19.89
N ALA A 168 17.17 -6.98 -19.11
CA ALA A 168 18.38 -7.78 -18.97
C ALA A 168 18.85 -8.34 -20.32
N ALA A 169 17.93 -8.83 -21.16
CA ALA A 169 18.24 -9.32 -22.51
C ALA A 169 18.79 -8.23 -23.43
N SER A 170 18.26 -7.00 -23.33
CA SER A 170 18.76 -5.86 -24.08
C SER A 170 20.20 -5.51 -23.68
N LEU A 171 20.49 -5.46 -22.36
CA LEU A 171 21.84 -5.17 -21.85
C LEU A 171 22.85 -6.26 -22.22
N ALA A 172 22.44 -7.52 -22.12
CA ALA A 172 23.24 -8.68 -22.50
C ALA A 172 23.66 -8.62 -23.98
N ARG A 173 22.71 -8.31 -24.88
CA ARG A 173 22.98 -8.11 -26.31
C ARG A 173 23.92 -6.93 -26.56
N GLN A 174 23.75 -5.83 -25.84
CA GLN A 174 24.59 -4.64 -25.99
C GLN A 174 26.05 -4.92 -25.63
N GLN A 175 26.28 -5.70 -24.58
CA GLN A 175 27.62 -6.05 -24.11
C GLN A 175 28.19 -7.34 -24.75
N GLN A 176 27.42 -7.99 -25.63
CA GLN A 176 27.76 -9.29 -26.24
C GLN A 176 28.02 -10.39 -25.19
N ILE A 177 27.27 -10.38 -24.10
CA ILE A 177 27.35 -11.37 -23.01
C ILE A 177 26.08 -12.22 -23.04
N GLY A 178 26.18 -13.54 -22.84
CA GLY A 178 25.02 -14.43 -22.78
C GLY A 178 24.24 -14.27 -21.47
N LEU A 179 22.93 -14.48 -21.51
CA LEU A 179 22.09 -14.57 -20.32
C LEU A 179 22.14 -15.98 -19.72
N SER A 180 22.47 -16.10 -18.45
CA SER A 180 22.39 -17.38 -17.75
C SER A 180 20.94 -17.77 -17.47
N HIS A 181 20.67 -19.08 -17.40
CA HIS A 181 19.34 -19.61 -17.06
C HIS A 181 18.88 -19.18 -15.66
N GLU A 182 19.82 -18.97 -14.75
CA GLU A 182 19.57 -18.47 -13.39
C GLU A 182 18.96 -17.06 -13.42
N VAL A 183 19.51 -16.16 -14.25
CA VAL A 183 18.97 -14.80 -14.45
C VAL A 183 17.54 -14.81 -15.01
N LEU A 184 17.18 -15.83 -15.79
CA LEU A 184 15.83 -15.96 -16.34
C LEU A 184 14.83 -16.57 -15.35
N SER A 185 15.32 -17.34 -14.37
CA SER A 185 14.46 -18.09 -13.45
C SER A 185 14.26 -17.37 -12.12
N ASP A 186 15.25 -16.59 -11.69
CA ASP A 186 15.28 -15.94 -10.38
C ASP A 186 15.27 -14.41 -10.49
N ARG A 187 14.34 -13.79 -9.77
CA ARG A 187 14.16 -12.33 -9.75
C ARG A 187 15.38 -11.59 -9.18
N ALA A 188 15.98 -12.11 -8.11
CA ALA A 188 17.13 -11.48 -7.48
C ALA A 188 18.35 -11.57 -8.40
N ALA A 189 18.58 -12.72 -9.04
CA ALA A 189 19.63 -12.88 -10.04
C ALA A 189 19.46 -11.91 -11.21
N ALA A 190 18.22 -11.73 -11.72
CA ALA A 190 17.93 -10.76 -12.77
C ALA A 190 18.23 -9.32 -12.36
N SER A 191 17.80 -8.91 -11.18
CA SER A 191 18.07 -7.57 -10.65
C SER A 191 19.56 -7.33 -10.46
N SER A 192 20.29 -8.25 -9.83
CA SER A 192 21.74 -8.10 -9.62
C SER A 192 22.52 -8.05 -10.94
N PHE A 193 22.10 -8.81 -11.95
CA PHE A 193 22.69 -8.72 -13.29
C PHE A 193 22.50 -7.33 -13.92
N ILE A 194 21.28 -6.79 -13.87
CA ILE A 194 20.96 -5.46 -14.39
C ILE A 194 21.80 -4.39 -13.67
N ASP A 195 21.85 -4.44 -12.34
CA ASP A 195 22.61 -3.46 -11.54
C ASP A 195 24.11 -3.53 -11.83
N SER A 196 24.68 -4.74 -12.00
CA SER A 196 26.09 -4.91 -12.37
C SER A 196 26.40 -4.29 -13.74
N MET A 197 25.52 -4.50 -14.72
CA MET A 197 25.71 -3.97 -16.08
C MET A 197 25.58 -2.44 -16.12
N LEU A 198 24.69 -1.87 -15.31
CA LEU A 198 24.53 -0.41 -15.19
C LEU A 198 25.68 0.24 -14.41
N ALA A 199 26.25 -0.46 -13.42
CA ALA A 199 27.41 0.01 -12.67
C ALA A 199 28.72 -0.05 -13.47
N GLY A 200 28.71 -0.59 -14.70
CA GLY A 200 29.91 -0.78 -15.53
C GLY A 200 30.87 -1.82 -14.97
N GLY A 201 30.43 -2.61 -13.98
CA GLY A 201 31.19 -3.72 -13.42
C GLY A 201 31.06 -4.93 -14.33
N GLY A 202 32.19 -5.34 -14.94
CA GLY A 202 32.27 -6.57 -15.73
C GLY A 202 31.65 -7.76 -15.00
N ALA A 203 30.98 -8.63 -15.76
CA ALA A 203 30.12 -9.69 -15.27
C ALA A 203 30.70 -10.43 -14.04
N PRO A 204 29.90 -10.71 -13.01
CA PRO A 204 30.35 -11.58 -11.93
C PRO A 204 30.70 -12.94 -12.54
N ASN A 205 31.98 -13.33 -12.40
CA ASN A 205 32.51 -14.57 -12.92
C ASN A 205 31.66 -15.75 -12.43
N ALA A 206 30.78 -16.24 -13.30
CA ALA A 206 30.25 -17.60 -13.22
C ALA A 206 31.41 -18.55 -13.55
N ASN A 207 32.27 -18.77 -12.57
CA ASN A 207 33.35 -19.74 -12.65
C ASN A 207 32.75 -21.14 -12.58
N THR A 208 32.27 -21.62 -13.72
CA THR A 208 32.14 -23.03 -14.03
C THR A 208 32.66 -23.24 -15.44
N PRO A 209 33.76 -23.99 -15.63
CA PRO A 209 34.23 -24.33 -16.96
C PRO A 209 33.19 -25.24 -17.62
N ILE A 210 32.43 -24.68 -18.57
CA ILE A 210 31.69 -25.47 -19.54
C ILE A 210 32.75 -26.08 -20.45
N ALA A 211 33.08 -27.34 -20.19
CA ALA A 211 33.88 -28.15 -21.07
C ALA A 211 33.21 -28.22 -22.45
N ASP A 212 34.00 -27.86 -23.46
CA ASP A 212 33.88 -28.18 -24.88
C ASP A 212 32.69 -29.04 -25.35
N PRO A 213 31.95 -28.54 -26.34
CA PRO A 213 31.47 -29.37 -27.45
C PRO A 213 32.20 -29.00 -28.75
N SER A 214 33.54 -28.94 -28.73
CA SER A 214 34.32 -29.04 -29.98
C SER A 214 34.23 -30.47 -30.50
N GLY A 215 33.31 -30.71 -31.43
CA GLY A 215 33.34 -31.97 -32.15
C GLY A 215 32.16 -32.31 -33.01
N LEU A 216 31.56 -31.39 -33.77
CA LEU A 216 30.87 -31.78 -35.01
C LEU A 216 31.09 -30.74 -36.11
N SER A 217 31.90 -31.19 -37.06
CA SER A 217 32.30 -30.59 -38.33
C SER A 217 31.13 -30.18 -39.22
N LEU A 218 31.33 -29.06 -39.91
CA LEU A 218 30.71 -28.72 -41.19
C LEU A 218 30.59 -29.94 -42.12
N VAL A 219 29.39 -30.18 -42.64
CA VAL A 219 29.19 -30.59 -44.04
C VAL A 219 27.95 -29.90 -44.62
N SER A 220 28.21 -29.08 -45.64
CA SER A 220 27.49 -29.02 -46.92
C SER A 220 25.98 -28.79 -46.94
N GLU A 221 25.62 -27.55 -47.31
CA GLU A 221 24.94 -27.23 -48.58
C GLU A 221 24.18 -28.38 -49.29
N SER A 222 22.84 -28.30 -49.33
CA SER A 222 22.07 -28.66 -50.52
C SER A 222 20.63 -28.14 -50.43
N ALA A 223 20.27 -27.44 -51.50
CA ALA A 223 18.94 -27.00 -51.84
C ALA A 223 17.97 -28.18 -52.00
N VAL A 224 16.79 -28.09 -51.38
CA VAL A 224 15.57 -28.82 -51.73
C VAL A 224 14.44 -27.85 -51.39
N ALA A 225 13.90 -27.16 -52.39
CA ALA A 225 12.66 -27.52 -53.10
C ALA A 225 11.42 -27.47 -52.20
N GLY A 226 10.46 -26.67 -52.64
CA GLY A 226 9.30 -26.28 -51.86
C GLY A 226 8.42 -27.43 -51.38
N GLN A 227 7.81 -27.20 -50.24
CA GLN A 227 6.52 -27.78 -49.89
C GLN A 227 5.59 -26.66 -49.45
N GLU A 228 4.78 -26.27 -50.42
CA GLU A 228 3.46 -25.68 -50.25
C GLU A 228 2.64 -26.59 -49.32
N LEU A 229 2.45 -26.16 -48.07
CA LEU A 229 1.40 -26.67 -47.20
C LEU A 229 0.22 -25.70 -47.26
N GLN A 230 -0.55 -25.83 -48.34
CA GLN A 230 -1.99 -25.59 -48.29
C GLN A 230 -2.62 -26.73 -47.48
N SER A 231 -3.19 -26.44 -46.31
CA SER A 231 -4.39 -27.16 -45.85
C SER A 231 -5.01 -26.54 -44.61
N THR A 232 -6.27 -26.17 -44.81
CA THR A 232 -7.39 -26.20 -43.86
C THR A 232 -7.32 -25.29 -42.66
N GLN A 233 -7.59 -24.02 -42.95
CA GLN A 233 -8.40 -23.16 -42.09
C GLN A 233 -9.81 -23.77 -41.98
N GLU A 234 -10.11 -24.46 -40.87
CA GLU A 234 -11.48 -24.79 -40.48
C GLU A 234 -12.19 -23.50 -40.01
N PRO A 235 -13.33 -23.14 -40.61
CA PRO A 235 -14.21 -22.12 -40.05
C PRO A 235 -14.95 -22.74 -38.86
N LEU A 236 -14.54 -22.38 -37.64
CA LEU A 236 -15.35 -22.59 -36.45
C LEU A 236 -16.67 -21.83 -36.62
N GLU A 237 -17.72 -22.55 -36.99
CA GLU A 237 -19.08 -22.02 -36.95
C GLU A 237 -19.43 -21.63 -35.50
N PRO A 238 -19.93 -20.41 -35.26
CA PRO A 238 -20.44 -20.03 -33.96
C PRO A 238 -21.72 -20.83 -33.69
N ALA A 239 -21.67 -21.72 -32.71
CA ALA A 239 -22.84 -22.40 -32.19
C ALA A 239 -23.93 -21.36 -31.83
N PRO A 240 -25.21 -21.58 -32.20
CA PRO A 240 -26.29 -20.73 -31.76
C PRO A 240 -26.39 -20.81 -30.24
N PHE A 241 -26.08 -19.70 -29.58
CA PHE A 241 -26.39 -19.51 -28.17
C PHE A 241 -27.91 -19.47 -28.02
N ASP A 242 -28.49 -20.62 -27.65
CA ASP A 242 -29.85 -20.72 -27.15
C ASP A 242 -29.95 -19.87 -25.87
N LEU A 243 -30.50 -18.66 -26.02
CA LEU A 243 -30.90 -17.82 -24.90
C LEU A 243 -32.19 -18.41 -24.31
N PRO A 244 -32.21 -18.92 -23.08
CA PRO A 244 -33.47 -19.26 -22.44
C PRO A 244 -34.27 -17.98 -22.24
N ALA A 245 -35.51 -18.06 -22.73
CA ALA A 245 -36.52 -17.04 -22.68
C ALA A 245 -36.68 -16.43 -21.28
N ALA A 246 -37.00 -15.14 -21.30
CA ALA A 246 -37.46 -14.33 -20.20
C ALA A 246 -38.42 -15.08 -19.27
N VAL A 247 -38.00 -15.31 -18.03
CA VAL A 247 -38.92 -15.41 -16.91
C VAL A 247 -39.25 -13.99 -16.47
N ALA A 248 -40.30 -13.46 -17.08
CA ALA A 248 -41.06 -12.37 -16.51
C ALA A 248 -41.70 -12.90 -15.21
N ASP A 249 -41.05 -12.67 -14.07
CA ASP A 249 -41.70 -12.81 -12.78
C ASP A 249 -42.23 -11.46 -12.35
N ALA A 250 -43.55 -11.35 -12.46
CA ALA A 250 -44.36 -10.27 -11.97
C ALA A 250 -44.62 -10.46 -10.48
N GLY A 251 -44.38 -9.42 -9.69
CA GLY A 251 -44.82 -9.33 -8.30
C GLY A 251 -43.90 -8.38 -7.53
N ASP A 252 -44.36 -7.50 -6.67
CA ASP A 252 -45.69 -7.21 -6.19
C ASP A 252 -45.59 -5.86 -5.45
N GLY A 253 -46.70 -5.27 -5.06
CA GLY A 253 -46.81 -3.90 -4.60
C GLY A 253 -45.94 -3.52 -3.40
N ASN A 254 -45.45 -2.28 -3.40
CA ASN A 254 -45.43 -1.49 -2.17
C ASN A 254 -45.73 -0.03 -2.48
N GLN A 255 -47.00 0.20 -2.82
CA GLN A 255 -47.67 1.44 -2.43
C GLN A 255 -47.94 1.37 -0.92
N GLU A 256 -47.95 2.53 -0.29
CA GLU A 256 -48.41 2.83 1.08
C GLU A 256 -47.32 3.03 2.15
N ARG A 257 -46.89 4.29 2.29
CA ARG A 257 -47.07 5.12 3.50
C ARG A 257 -46.44 6.49 3.24
N SER A 258 -47.17 7.50 2.75
CA SER A 258 -48.19 8.27 3.47
C SER A 258 -47.74 8.75 4.86
N LEU A 259 -47.56 10.09 4.93
CA LEU A 259 -48.03 10.95 6.02
C LEU A 259 -47.40 10.79 7.41
N PHE A 260 -46.32 11.53 7.69
CA PHE A 260 -46.06 12.13 9.02
C PHE A 260 -45.24 13.42 8.81
N ARG A 261 -45.91 14.56 8.65
CA ARG A 261 -46.28 15.57 9.66
C ARG A 261 -45.27 16.73 9.73
N GLU A 262 -45.65 17.80 9.05
CA GLU A 262 -45.35 19.19 9.44
C GLU A 262 -45.58 19.39 10.94
N GLY A 263 -44.48 19.64 11.65
CA GLY A 263 -44.45 19.98 13.07
C GLY A 263 -43.94 21.41 13.23
N GLN A 264 -44.89 22.32 13.23
CA GLN A 264 -44.80 23.74 13.54
C GLN A 264 -44.14 24.00 14.91
N ILE A 265 -43.11 24.85 14.97
CA ILE A 265 -42.58 25.40 16.22
C ILE A 265 -42.99 26.88 16.29
N PRO A 266 -43.90 27.29 17.19
CA PRO A 266 -44.14 28.70 17.47
C PRO A 266 -43.09 29.28 18.41
N PHE A 267 -42.93 30.61 18.27
CA PHE A 267 -42.07 31.57 18.96
C PHE A 267 -41.71 31.31 20.42
#